data_AF-A0A223KYK2-F1
#
_entry.id   AF-A0A223KYK2-F1
#
_cell.length_a   1.000
_cell.length_b   1.000
_cell.length_c   1.000
_cell.angle_alpha   90.00
_cell.angle_beta   90.00
_cell.angle_gamma   90.00
#
_symmetry.space_group_name_H-M   'P 1'
#
loop_
_entity.id
_entity.type
_entity.pdbx_description
1 polymer ?
#
loop_
_entity_poly.entity_id
_entity_poly.type
_entity_poly.pdbx_seq_one_letter_code
_entity_poly.pdbx_strand_id
1 'polypeptide(L)'
;MLVLLILSPLVAFLIPLITPLLLIAAIIIFKVKFPEIKGAIGESRVNRILNELGPEYKVYHDLYVPNEKGGTSQLDHVVTSPYGVFVIETKNYEGWIIGKEHNKYWMQVIFKRKERFYNPIWQNYGHVQALKKYLHMENGEVIHSIIAFSRNATLKLENIKSARVIHFHQLKQVVKEMPVHKINEVELKRIDRYLDRLAVNDKKSKKQLKQLHVKSIQHNVKKKNQQEKANLQQNSCPKCGSQLVMRKGKYGTFYGCSSFPKCKYTKQMENKKVL
;
A
#
# COMPACT_ATOMS: atom_id res chain seq x y z
N MET A 1 -10.45 53.06 -21.85
CA MET A 1 -9.55 53.67 -20.86
C MET A 1 -10.23 53.94 -19.52
N LEU A 2 -11.45 54.50 -19.48
CA LEU A 2 -12.18 54.80 -18.23
C LEU A 2 -12.54 53.57 -17.37
N VAL A 3 -12.94 52.45 -18.00
CA VAL A 3 -13.30 51.20 -17.29
C VAL A 3 -12.11 50.58 -16.54
N LEU A 4 -10.89 50.69 -17.10
CA LEU A 4 -9.65 50.20 -16.47
C LEU A 4 -9.24 51.06 -15.27
N LEU A 5 -9.57 52.36 -15.26
CA LEU A 5 -9.27 53.28 -14.15
C LEU A 5 -10.22 53.08 -12.95
N ILE A 6 -11.47 52.65 -13.19
CA ILE A 6 -12.46 52.43 -12.13
C ILE A 6 -12.31 51.04 -11.50
N LEU A 7 -11.87 50.03 -12.26
CA LEU A 7 -11.68 48.67 -11.75
C LEU A 7 -10.35 48.49 -10.98
N SER A 8 -9.33 49.30 -11.25
CA SER A 8 -8.00 49.13 -10.64
C SER A 8 -7.97 49.26 -9.10
N PRO A 9 -8.70 50.20 -8.46
CA PRO A 9 -8.68 50.34 -6.99
C PRO A 9 -9.41 49.18 -6.30
N LEU A 10 -10.52 48.72 -6.91
CA LEU A 10 -11.30 47.60 -6.39
C LEU A 10 -10.52 46.28 -6.47
N VAL A 11 -9.83 46.06 -7.60
CA VAL A 11 -8.93 44.92 -7.80
C VAL A 11 -7.75 44.99 -6.83
N ALA A 12 -7.12 46.16 -6.66
CA ALA A 12 -6.04 46.36 -5.70
C ALA A 12 -6.46 46.11 -4.24
N PHE A 13 -7.71 46.38 -3.88
CA PHE A 13 -8.25 46.10 -2.54
C PHE A 13 -8.59 44.61 -2.33
N LEU A 14 -9.08 43.92 -3.38
CA LEU A 14 -9.44 42.50 -3.30
C LEU A 14 -8.22 41.56 -3.33
N ILE A 15 -7.13 41.93 -4.02
CA ILE A 15 -5.90 41.14 -4.10
C ILE A 15 -5.33 40.76 -2.71
N PRO A 16 -5.13 41.67 -1.74
CA PRO A 16 -4.59 41.31 -0.42
C PRO A 16 -5.56 40.48 0.43
N LEU A 17 -6.85 40.43 0.11
CA LEU A 17 -7.83 39.54 0.75
C LEU A 17 -7.84 38.14 0.12
N ILE A 18 -7.72 38.06 -1.20
CA ILE A 18 -7.78 36.81 -1.97
C ILE A 18 -6.45 36.06 -1.92
N THR A 19 -5.32 36.75 -1.99
CA THR A 19 -3.99 36.13 -2.00
C THR A 19 -3.68 35.27 -0.76
N PRO A 20 -3.95 35.67 0.51
CA PRO A 20 -3.74 34.78 1.65
C PRO A 20 -4.71 33.59 1.63
N LEU A 21 -5.95 33.78 1.15
CA LEU A 21 -6.92 32.69 1.01
C LEU A 21 -6.44 31.65 -0.01
N LEU A 22 -5.92 32.11 -1.16
CA LEU A 22 -5.33 31.24 -2.18
C LEU A 22 -4.07 30.53 -1.66
N LEU A 23 -3.23 31.21 -0.87
CA LEU A 23 -2.05 30.61 -0.25
C LEU A 23 -2.44 29.52 0.76
N ILE A 24 -3.43 29.79 1.62
CA ILE A 24 -3.97 28.79 2.56
C ILE A 24 -4.54 27.60 1.79
N ALA A 25 -5.33 27.84 0.74
CA ALA A 25 -5.87 26.79 -0.11
C ALA A 25 -4.76 25.96 -0.76
N ALA A 26 -3.71 26.59 -1.26
CA ALA A 26 -2.54 25.92 -1.83
C ALA A 26 -1.80 25.07 -0.78
N ILE A 27 -1.63 25.57 0.45
CA ILE A 27 -1.02 24.81 1.56
C ILE A 27 -1.88 23.60 1.93
N ILE A 28 -3.21 23.75 1.98
CA ILE A 28 -4.13 22.64 2.25
C ILE A 28 -4.04 21.59 1.14
N ILE A 29 -4.12 22.02 -0.14
CA ILE A 29 -3.99 21.13 -1.30
C ILE A 29 -2.65 20.40 -1.26
N PHE A 30 -1.57 21.12 -1.00
CA PHE A 30 -0.23 20.54 -0.87
C PHE A 30 -0.18 19.50 0.24
N LYS A 31 -0.63 19.82 1.46
CA LYS A 31 -0.67 18.86 2.58
C LYS A 31 -1.49 17.61 2.27
N VAL A 32 -2.62 17.75 1.57
CA VAL A 32 -3.48 16.62 1.17
C VAL A 32 -2.80 15.76 0.10
N LYS A 33 -2.07 16.36 -0.84
CA LYS A 33 -1.38 15.65 -1.94
C LYS A 33 0.00 15.12 -1.58
N PHE A 34 0.62 15.65 -0.53
CA PHE A 34 1.99 15.33 -0.15
C PHE A 34 2.26 13.83 0.07
N PRO A 35 1.37 13.03 0.71
CA PRO A 35 1.62 11.59 0.88
C PRO A 35 1.69 10.83 -0.46
N GLU A 36 0.82 11.18 -1.41
CA GLU A 36 0.82 10.59 -2.77
C GLU A 36 2.12 10.93 -3.51
N ILE A 37 2.56 12.18 -3.40
CA ILE A 37 3.83 12.66 -4.00
C ILE A 37 5.02 11.92 -3.39
N LYS A 38 5.06 11.78 -2.04
CA LYS A 38 6.15 11.09 -1.35
C LYS A 38 6.25 9.62 -1.76
N GLY A 39 5.11 8.95 -1.93
CA GLY A 39 5.05 7.59 -2.49
C GLY A 39 5.67 7.52 -3.88
N ALA A 40 5.19 8.36 -4.81
CA ALA A 40 5.66 8.38 -6.19
C ALA A 40 7.16 8.70 -6.32
N ILE A 41 7.72 9.56 -5.46
CA ILE A 41 9.17 9.83 -5.41
C ILE A 41 9.95 8.56 -5.01
N GLY A 42 9.42 7.80 -4.05
CA GLY A 42 10.01 6.53 -3.63
C GLY A 42 10.04 5.50 -4.76
N GLU A 43 8.88 5.27 -5.37
CA GLU A 43 8.71 4.35 -6.51
C GLU A 43 9.61 4.76 -7.68
N SER A 44 9.68 6.04 -8.03
CA SER A 44 10.55 6.54 -9.10
C SER A 44 12.05 6.34 -8.80
N ARG A 45 12.46 6.50 -7.53
CA ARG A 45 13.83 6.24 -7.12
C ARG A 45 14.19 4.75 -7.22
N VAL A 46 13.28 3.87 -6.82
CA VAL A 46 13.49 2.42 -6.93
C VAL A 46 13.48 1.98 -8.39
N ASN A 47 12.57 2.51 -9.21
CA ASN A 47 12.53 2.28 -10.65
C ASN A 47 13.90 2.55 -11.31
N ARG A 48 14.52 3.71 -11.02
CA ARG A 48 15.86 4.03 -11.52
C ARG A 48 16.91 2.98 -11.13
N ILE A 49 16.92 2.55 -9.86
CA ILE A 49 17.88 1.55 -9.36
C ILE A 49 17.70 0.20 -10.07
N LEU A 50 16.45 -0.22 -10.28
CA LEU A 50 16.13 -1.50 -10.92
C LEU A 50 16.50 -1.52 -12.40
N ASN A 51 16.36 -0.40 -13.12
CA ASN A 51 16.76 -0.33 -14.53
C ASN A 51 18.28 -0.44 -14.75
N GLU A 52 19.09 -0.37 -13.69
CA GLU A 52 20.54 -0.59 -13.75
C GLU A 52 20.95 -2.05 -13.47
N LEU A 53 20.00 -2.98 -13.34
CA LEU A 53 20.31 -4.37 -13.00
C LEU A 53 21.10 -5.09 -14.10
N GLY A 54 20.81 -4.83 -15.37
CA GLY A 54 21.45 -5.47 -16.51
C GLY A 54 20.44 -6.13 -17.46
N PRO A 55 20.91 -6.61 -18.63
CA PRO A 55 20.05 -7.14 -19.69
C PRO A 55 19.34 -8.46 -19.34
N GLU A 56 19.85 -9.21 -18.37
CA GLU A 56 19.25 -10.45 -17.88
C GLU A 56 18.05 -10.24 -16.95
N TYR A 57 17.73 -8.98 -16.63
CA TYR A 57 16.60 -8.58 -15.80
C TYR A 57 15.62 -7.74 -16.60
N LYS A 58 14.34 -8.12 -16.59
CA LYS A 58 13.26 -7.30 -17.13
C LYS A 58 12.42 -6.75 -16.00
N VAL A 59 12.20 -5.43 -16.03
CA VAL A 59 11.60 -4.66 -14.94
C VAL A 59 10.23 -4.14 -15.36
N TYR A 60 9.26 -4.36 -14.49
CA TYR A 60 7.88 -3.90 -14.62
C TYR A 60 7.53 -2.98 -13.46
N HIS A 61 6.78 -1.91 -13.75
CA HIS A 61 6.36 -0.94 -12.74
C HIS A 61 4.85 -0.71 -12.81
N ASP A 62 4.23 -0.47 -11.65
CA ASP A 62 2.82 -0.13 -11.49
C ASP A 62 1.87 -1.14 -12.15
N LEU A 63 2.09 -2.44 -11.94
CA LEU A 63 1.25 -3.48 -12.50
C LEU A 63 -0.07 -3.60 -11.71
N TYR A 64 -1.20 -3.55 -12.42
CA TYR A 64 -2.53 -3.75 -11.84
C TYR A 64 -3.01 -5.19 -12.10
N VAL A 65 -2.63 -6.11 -11.20
CA VAL A 65 -2.93 -7.54 -11.34
C VAL A 65 -4.35 -7.83 -10.86
N PRO A 66 -5.22 -8.48 -11.66
CA PRO A 66 -6.55 -8.89 -11.20
C PRO A 66 -6.49 -9.75 -9.93
N ASN A 67 -7.37 -9.49 -8.98
CA ASN A 67 -7.46 -10.26 -7.73
C ASN A 67 -8.81 -10.97 -7.58
N GLU A 68 -8.88 -11.93 -6.66
CA GLU A 68 -10.07 -12.78 -6.47
C GLU A 68 -11.32 -12.02 -6.00
N LYS A 69 -11.15 -10.78 -5.53
CA LYS A 69 -12.25 -9.96 -5.01
C LYS A 69 -12.91 -9.11 -6.10
N GLY A 70 -12.62 -9.39 -7.37
CA GLY A 70 -13.16 -8.64 -8.52
C GLY A 70 -12.55 -7.26 -8.70
N GLY A 71 -11.40 -6.98 -8.07
CA GLY A 71 -10.63 -5.75 -8.26
C GLY A 71 -9.21 -6.06 -8.75
N THR A 72 -8.28 -5.13 -8.51
CA THR A 72 -6.86 -5.34 -8.81
C THR A 72 -6.00 -5.16 -7.56
N SER A 73 -4.85 -5.82 -7.54
CA SER A 73 -3.74 -5.55 -6.63
C SER A 73 -2.70 -4.73 -7.41
N GLN A 74 -2.31 -3.57 -6.88
CA GLN A 74 -1.23 -2.78 -7.46
C GLN A 74 0.11 -3.33 -6.95
N LEU A 75 0.99 -3.72 -7.87
CA LEU A 75 2.35 -4.12 -7.58
C LEU A 75 3.28 -2.99 -8.01
N ASP A 76 4.02 -2.40 -7.06
CA ASP A 76 4.93 -1.28 -7.33
C ASP A 76 5.95 -1.69 -8.39
N HIS A 77 6.71 -2.76 -8.12
CA HIS A 77 7.69 -3.28 -9.06
C HIS A 77 7.72 -4.81 -9.08
N VAL A 78 7.87 -5.36 -10.28
CA VAL A 78 8.16 -6.78 -10.52
C VAL A 78 9.40 -6.85 -11.38
N VAL A 79 10.37 -7.66 -10.96
CA VAL A 79 11.55 -7.98 -11.76
C VAL A 79 11.49 -9.44 -12.13
N THR A 80 11.80 -9.76 -13.37
CA THR A 80 11.90 -11.12 -13.88
C THR A 80 13.32 -11.34 -14.37
N SER A 81 13.86 -12.52 -14.11
CA SER A 81 15.15 -12.96 -14.62
C SER A 81 15.21 -14.48 -14.64
N PRO A 82 16.24 -15.08 -15.26
CA PRO A 82 16.49 -16.51 -15.14
C PRO A 82 16.67 -17.00 -13.68
N TYR A 83 16.88 -16.10 -12.71
CA TYR A 83 17.16 -16.45 -11.32
C TYR A 83 15.93 -16.40 -10.41
N GLY A 84 14.81 -15.86 -10.90
CA GLY A 84 13.57 -15.75 -10.13
C GLY A 84 12.69 -14.58 -10.54
N VAL A 85 11.52 -14.52 -9.92
CA VAL A 85 10.61 -13.36 -10.00
C VAL A 85 10.68 -12.59 -8.67
N PHE A 86 10.97 -11.31 -8.70
CA PHE A 86 11.10 -10.48 -7.51
C PHE A 86 9.93 -9.50 -7.44
N VAL A 87 9.11 -9.61 -6.39
CA VAL A 87 8.01 -8.67 -6.15
C VAL A 87 8.44 -7.71 -5.04
N ILE A 88 8.57 -6.44 -5.40
CA ILE A 88 9.20 -5.42 -4.57
C ILE A 88 8.15 -4.40 -4.17
N GLU A 89 7.91 -4.29 -2.86
CA GLU A 89 7.08 -3.26 -2.24
C GLU A 89 7.97 -2.09 -1.79
N THR A 90 7.58 -0.85 -2.13
CA THR A 90 8.39 0.34 -1.82
C THR A 90 7.76 1.16 -0.69
N LYS A 91 8.57 1.53 0.30
CA LYS A 91 8.15 2.40 1.41
C LYS A 91 9.09 3.58 1.58
N ASN A 92 8.67 4.75 1.10
CA ASN A 92 9.40 6.00 1.27
C ASN A 92 9.14 6.65 2.65
N TYR A 93 9.44 5.92 3.72
CA TYR A 93 9.32 6.40 5.09
C TYR A 93 10.64 6.95 5.64
N GLU A 94 10.54 7.62 6.79
CA GLU A 94 11.67 8.17 7.54
C GLU A 94 11.49 7.94 9.04
N GLY A 95 12.54 8.13 9.83
CA GLY A 95 12.52 7.90 11.27
C GLY A 95 12.54 6.41 11.61
N TRP A 96 12.12 6.04 12.81
CA TRP A 96 12.16 4.64 13.24
C TRP A 96 10.97 3.87 12.69
N ILE A 97 11.25 2.71 12.09
CA ILE A 97 10.25 1.74 11.64
C ILE A 97 10.30 0.53 12.56
N ILE A 98 9.28 0.39 13.39
CA ILE A 98 9.20 -0.66 14.40
C ILE A 98 8.14 -1.67 13.96
N GLY A 99 8.51 -2.94 13.86
CA GLY A 99 7.64 -3.96 13.30
C GLY A 99 8.04 -5.38 13.66
N LYS A 100 7.04 -6.26 13.72
CA LYS A 100 7.19 -7.72 13.80
C LYS A 100 6.40 -8.34 12.65
N GLU A 101 6.85 -9.48 12.15
CA GLU A 101 6.22 -10.12 10.99
C GLU A 101 4.73 -10.42 11.18
N HIS A 102 4.34 -10.96 12.34
CA HIS A 102 2.96 -11.38 12.59
C HIS A 102 2.03 -10.24 13.02
N ASN A 103 2.55 -9.03 13.20
CA ASN A 103 1.74 -7.87 13.55
C ASN A 103 1.05 -7.33 12.31
N LYS A 104 -0.27 -7.12 12.37
CA LYS A 104 -1.05 -6.55 11.26
C LYS A 104 -0.60 -5.14 10.85
N TYR A 105 -0.11 -4.36 11.82
CA TYR A 105 0.35 -3.00 11.62
C TYR A 105 1.75 -2.84 12.19
N TRP A 106 2.58 -2.08 11.49
CA TRP A 106 3.85 -1.57 11.97
C TRP A 106 3.70 -0.12 12.43
N MET A 107 4.74 0.40 13.06
CA MET A 107 4.75 1.76 13.60
C MET A 107 5.90 2.56 13.03
N GLN A 108 5.60 3.75 12.53
CA GLN A 108 6.56 4.78 12.22
C GLN A 108 6.66 5.74 13.40
N VAL A 109 7.88 6.11 13.79
CA VAL A 109 8.14 7.10 14.83
C VAL A 109 9.06 8.20 14.28
N ILE A 110 8.55 9.43 14.26
CA ILE A 110 9.29 10.63 13.90
C ILE A 110 9.20 11.59 15.09
N PHE A 111 10.32 11.82 15.77
CA PHE A 111 10.36 12.55 17.04
C PHE A 111 9.34 11.98 18.04
N LYS A 112 8.36 12.79 18.47
CA LYS A 112 7.29 12.36 19.40
C LYS A 112 6.05 11.77 18.70
N ARG A 113 5.96 11.85 17.36
CA ARG A 113 4.79 11.37 16.60
C ARG A 113 4.93 9.88 16.30
N LYS A 114 3.86 9.14 16.54
CA LYS A 114 3.75 7.70 16.28
C LYS A 114 2.57 7.45 15.36
N GLU A 115 2.82 6.87 14.20
CA GLU A 115 1.79 6.55 13.22
C GLU A 115 1.83 5.07 12.88
N ARG A 116 0.66 4.43 12.84
CA ARG A 116 0.54 3.03 12.44
C ARG A 116 0.30 2.95 10.95
N PHE A 117 0.99 2.03 10.29
CA PHE A 117 0.75 1.70 8.88
C PHE A 117 0.62 0.19 8.73
N TYR A 118 -0.05 -0.24 7.66
CA TYR A 118 -0.27 -1.66 7.41
C TYR A 118 1.08 -2.37 7.17
N ASN A 119 1.22 -3.57 7.72
CA ASN A 119 2.46 -4.32 7.60
C ASN A 119 2.77 -4.59 6.11
N PRO A 120 3.90 -4.08 5.57
CA PRO A 120 4.22 -4.19 4.15
C PRO A 120 4.52 -5.63 3.73
N ILE A 121 4.94 -6.50 4.65
CA ILE A 121 5.12 -7.93 4.37
C ILE A 121 3.79 -8.58 4.01
N TRP A 122 2.73 -8.29 4.77
CA TRP A 122 1.40 -8.84 4.51
C TRP A 122 0.78 -8.22 3.24
N GLN A 123 1.08 -6.95 2.97
CA GLN A 123 0.71 -6.29 1.72
C GLN A 123 1.34 -7.01 0.53
N ASN A 124 2.67 -7.17 0.55
CA ASN A 124 3.41 -7.82 -0.52
C ASN A 124 3.06 -9.30 -0.64
N TYR A 125 2.77 -10.00 0.45
CA TYR A 125 2.24 -11.36 0.39
C TYR A 125 0.96 -11.42 -0.44
N GLY A 126 0.00 -10.52 -0.20
CA GLY A 126 -1.22 -10.44 -1.00
C GLY A 126 -0.95 -10.16 -2.49
N HIS A 127 0.06 -9.33 -2.79
CA HIS A 127 0.52 -9.07 -4.15
C HIS A 127 1.10 -10.32 -4.81
N VAL A 128 2.00 -11.03 -4.11
CA VAL A 128 2.60 -12.29 -4.55
C VAL A 128 1.51 -13.33 -4.83
N GLN A 129 0.50 -13.47 -3.98
CA GLN A 129 -0.60 -14.42 -4.21
C GLN A 129 -1.43 -14.04 -5.45
N ALA A 130 -1.76 -12.76 -5.63
CA ALA A 130 -2.47 -12.31 -6.83
C ALA A 130 -1.65 -12.57 -8.10
N LEU A 131 -0.35 -12.30 -8.05
CA LEU A 131 0.57 -12.53 -9.16
C LEU A 131 0.70 -14.01 -9.51
N LYS A 132 0.93 -14.89 -8.52
CA LYS A 132 0.99 -16.34 -8.72
C LYS A 132 -0.25 -16.87 -9.42
N LYS A 133 -1.43 -16.43 -8.97
CA LYS A 133 -2.70 -16.80 -9.59
C LYS A 133 -2.80 -16.32 -11.04
N TYR A 134 -2.44 -15.07 -11.30
CA TYR A 134 -2.50 -14.49 -12.65
C TYR A 134 -1.53 -15.17 -13.63
N LEU A 135 -0.34 -15.53 -13.14
CA LEU A 135 0.70 -16.20 -13.91
C LEU A 135 0.48 -17.72 -14.00
N HIS A 136 -0.56 -18.28 -13.36
CA HIS A 136 -0.80 -19.72 -13.29
C HIS A 136 0.43 -20.50 -12.79
N MET A 137 1.08 -19.97 -11.75
CA MET A 137 2.31 -20.55 -11.18
C MET A 137 1.96 -21.74 -10.28
N GLU A 138 2.67 -22.86 -10.44
CA GLU A 138 2.48 -24.06 -9.60
C GLU A 138 3.32 -24.01 -8.31
N ASN A 139 3.10 -24.99 -7.41
CA ASN A 139 3.84 -25.13 -6.18
C ASN A 139 5.32 -25.50 -6.47
N GLY A 140 6.20 -24.51 -6.40
CA GLY A 140 7.63 -24.67 -6.60
C GLY A 140 8.30 -23.44 -7.20
N GLU A 141 7.53 -22.61 -7.92
CA GLU A 141 8.06 -21.41 -8.56
C GLU A 141 8.43 -20.32 -7.52
N VAL A 142 9.68 -19.87 -7.62
CA VAL A 142 10.31 -18.99 -6.63
C VAL A 142 10.00 -17.53 -6.93
N ILE A 143 9.02 -17.00 -6.20
CA ILE A 143 8.83 -15.55 -6.07
C ILE A 143 9.55 -15.06 -4.82
N HIS A 144 10.49 -14.13 -5.00
CA HIS A 144 11.18 -13.45 -3.93
C HIS A 144 10.39 -12.20 -3.50
N SER A 145 9.97 -12.19 -2.23
CA SER A 145 9.30 -11.04 -1.60
C SER A 145 10.33 -10.07 -1.02
N ILE A 146 10.38 -8.84 -1.54
CA ILE A 146 11.31 -7.80 -1.07
C ILE A 146 10.50 -6.59 -0.61
N ILE A 147 10.80 -6.07 0.58
CA ILE A 147 10.28 -4.80 1.07
C ILE A 147 11.44 -3.81 1.12
N ALA A 148 11.38 -2.78 0.29
CA ALA A 148 12.45 -1.79 0.16
C ALA A 148 12.05 -0.48 0.85
N PHE A 149 12.88 0.01 1.75
CA PHE A 149 12.68 1.27 2.48
C PHE A 149 13.65 2.37 2.05
N SER A 150 13.26 3.63 2.22
CA SER A 150 14.19 4.75 2.05
C SER A 150 15.40 4.63 3.01
N ARG A 151 16.52 5.28 2.68
CA ARG A 151 17.69 5.37 3.58
C ARG A 151 17.38 6.12 4.89
N ASN A 152 16.35 6.96 4.90
CA ASN A 152 16.00 7.79 6.06
C ASN A 152 15.22 7.01 7.13
N ALA A 153 14.83 5.76 6.86
CA ALA A 153 14.07 4.92 7.76
C ALA A 153 14.98 3.99 8.57
N THR A 154 15.20 4.22 9.86
CA THR A 154 15.91 3.26 10.71
C THR A 154 15.02 2.06 11.03
N LEU A 155 15.40 0.88 10.53
CA LEU A 155 14.63 -0.35 10.69
C LEU A 155 14.90 -1.00 12.05
N LYS A 156 13.87 -1.12 12.89
CA LYS A 156 13.87 -1.80 14.19
C LYS A 156 12.90 -2.99 14.12
N LEU A 157 13.30 -4.02 13.41
CA LEU A 157 12.46 -5.17 13.06
C LEU A 157 12.86 -6.42 13.84
N GLU A 158 11.89 -7.23 14.21
CA GLU A 158 12.13 -8.49 14.94
C GLU A 158 11.59 -9.70 14.16
N ASN A 159 12.40 -10.77 14.09
CA ASN A 159 12.02 -12.09 13.60
C ASN A 159 11.36 -12.09 12.21
N ILE A 160 11.91 -11.34 11.26
CA ILE A 160 11.44 -11.34 9.88
C ILE A 160 12.04 -12.52 9.11
N LYS A 161 11.19 -13.38 8.55
CA LYS A 161 11.53 -14.62 7.84
C LYS A 161 10.90 -14.72 6.45
N SER A 162 9.65 -14.27 6.28
CA SER A 162 8.90 -14.48 5.02
C SER A 162 9.22 -13.48 3.90
N ALA A 163 9.96 -12.41 4.19
CA ALA A 163 10.37 -11.42 3.20
C ALA A 163 11.74 -10.84 3.52
N ARG A 164 12.44 -10.37 2.49
CA ARG A 164 13.68 -9.62 2.64
C ARG A 164 13.34 -8.14 2.84
N VAL A 165 13.65 -7.57 4.01
CA VAL A 165 13.41 -6.15 4.30
C VAL A 165 14.72 -5.39 4.29
N ILE A 166 14.87 -4.46 3.38
CA ILE A 166 16.14 -3.78 3.06
C ILE A 166 15.91 -2.31 2.77
N HIS A 167 17.00 -1.56 2.59
CA HIS A 167 16.94 -0.21 2.06
C HIS A 167 17.09 -0.17 0.54
N PHE A 168 16.58 0.89 -0.11
CA PHE A 168 16.61 1.10 -1.56
C PHE A 168 18.01 0.90 -2.16
N HIS A 169 19.05 1.36 -1.49
CA HIS A 169 20.42 1.26 -2.01
C HIS A 169 21.01 -0.15 -2.01
N GLN A 170 20.45 -1.06 -1.20
CA GLN A 170 20.88 -2.45 -1.16
C GLN A 170 20.17 -3.27 -2.24
N LEU A 171 19.14 -2.72 -2.89
CA LEU A 171 18.25 -3.46 -3.78
C LEU A 171 18.99 -4.10 -4.96
N LYS A 172 19.85 -3.33 -5.64
CA LYS A 172 20.66 -3.83 -6.77
C LYS A 172 21.52 -5.03 -6.38
N GLN A 173 22.20 -4.93 -5.24
CA GLN A 173 23.05 -6.00 -4.72
C GLN A 173 22.21 -7.23 -4.35
N VAL A 174 21.15 -7.03 -3.56
CA VAL A 174 20.30 -8.12 -3.06
C VAL A 174 19.60 -8.88 -4.19
N VAL A 175 19.09 -8.19 -5.21
CA VAL A 175 18.45 -8.86 -6.36
C VAL A 175 19.47 -9.72 -7.12
N LYS A 176 20.72 -9.26 -7.26
CA LYS A 176 21.78 -9.99 -7.96
C LYS A 176 22.34 -11.18 -7.17
N GLU A 177 22.37 -11.09 -5.84
CA GLU A 177 22.95 -12.10 -4.96
C GLU A 177 21.93 -13.14 -4.44
N MET A 178 20.65 -13.01 -4.78
CA MET A 178 19.62 -13.91 -4.29
C MET A 178 19.81 -15.34 -4.80
N PRO A 179 19.52 -16.36 -3.96
CA PRO A 179 19.79 -17.75 -4.28
C PRO A 179 19.03 -18.18 -5.53
N VAL A 180 19.78 -18.76 -6.46
CA VAL A 180 19.39 -19.01 -7.84
C VAL A 180 18.40 -20.17 -7.91
N HIS A 181 17.14 -19.89 -8.24
CA HIS A 181 16.27 -20.88 -8.87
C HIS A 181 16.28 -20.59 -10.36
N LYS A 182 16.79 -21.53 -11.17
CA LYS A 182 16.86 -21.34 -12.62
C LYS A 182 15.47 -21.51 -13.22
N ILE A 183 14.79 -20.39 -13.49
CA ILE A 183 13.64 -20.36 -14.39
C ILE A 183 14.19 -20.62 -15.80
N ASN A 184 13.67 -21.63 -16.49
CA ASN A 184 14.12 -21.92 -17.85
C ASN A 184 13.62 -20.83 -18.84
N GLU A 185 14.25 -20.73 -20.00
CA GLU A 185 13.96 -19.66 -20.96
C GLU A 185 12.50 -19.67 -21.46
N VAL A 186 11.91 -20.86 -21.65
CA VAL A 186 10.52 -21.01 -22.12
C VAL A 186 9.54 -20.48 -21.06
N GLU A 187 9.77 -20.84 -19.81
CA GLU A 187 8.98 -20.40 -18.66
C GLU A 187 9.14 -18.90 -18.41
N LEU A 188 10.37 -18.37 -18.47
CA LEU A 188 10.63 -16.93 -18.33
C LEU A 188 9.90 -16.13 -19.42
N LYS A 189 10.00 -16.55 -20.69
CA LYS A 189 9.25 -15.93 -21.80
C LYS A 189 7.74 -16.06 -21.62
N ARG A 190 7.24 -17.13 -21.00
CA ARG A 190 5.82 -17.27 -20.65
C ARG A 190 5.43 -16.20 -19.63
N ILE A 191 6.16 -16.11 -18.51
CA ILE A 191 5.93 -15.11 -17.45
C ILE A 191 5.95 -13.69 -18.04
N ASP A 192 6.98 -13.35 -18.80
CA ASP A 192 7.13 -12.03 -19.41
C ASP A 192 5.94 -11.67 -20.30
N ARG A 193 5.45 -12.61 -21.12
CA ARG A 193 4.26 -12.38 -21.96
C ARG A 193 3.01 -12.08 -21.14
N TYR A 194 2.84 -12.70 -19.97
CA TYR A 194 1.73 -12.36 -19.08
C TYR A 194 1.88 -10.96 -18.49
N LEU A 195 3.09 -10.61 -18.01
CA LEU A 195 3.35 -9.29 -17.42
C LEU A 195 3.28 -8.16 -18.45
N ASP A 196 3.73 -8.41 -19.69
CA ASP A 196 3.64 -7.45 -20.81
C ASP A 196 2.19 -7.06 -21.10
N ARG A 197 1.21 -7.96 -20.88
CA ARG A 197 -0.22 -7.64 -21.05
C ARG A 197 -0.75 -6.67 -19.97
N LEU A 198 -0.09 -6.63 -18.82
CA LEU A 198 -0.44 -5.71 -17.73
C LEU A 198 0.35 -4.40 -17.82
N ALA A 199 1.48 -4.40 -18.54
CA ALA A 199 2.33 -3.24 -18.71
C ALA A 199 1.65 -2.21 -19.62
N VAL A 200 1.22 -1.11 -19.02
CA VAL A 200 0.65 0.03 -19.75
C VAL A 200 1.69 1.14 -19.79
N ASN A 201 2.01 1.67 -20.97
CA ASN A 201 3.05 2.70 -21.10
C ASN A 201 2.49 4.12 -21.25
N ASP A 202 1.28 4.28 -21.79
CA ASP A 202 0.72 5.60 -22.01
C ASP A 202 0.17 6.22 -20.71
N LYS A 203 0.42 7.52 -20.56
CA LYS A 203 0.12 8.26 -19.32
C LYS A 203 -1.39 8.33 -19.02
N LYS A 204 -2.24 8.36 -20.06
CA LYS A 204 -3.69 8.50 -19.91
C LYS A 204 -4.30 7.21 -19.36
N SER A 205 -3.97 6.06 -19.94
CA SER A 205 -4.44 4.75 -19.50
C SER A 205 -3.88 4.40 -18.11
N LYS A 206 -2.61 4.71 -17.82
CA LYS A 206 -2.06 4.57 -16.45
C LYS A 206 -2.91 5.32 -15.41
N LYS A 207 -3.25 6.58 -15.70
CA LYS A 207 -4.09 7.40 -14.82
C LYS A 207 -5.48 6.79 -14.66
N GLN A 208 -6.09 6.29 -15.74
CA GLN A 208 -7.40 5.66 -15.71
C GLN A 208 -7.39 4.36 -14.89
N LEU A 209 -6.39 3.50 -15.07
CA LEU A 209 -6.21 2.28 -14.28
C LEU A 209 -6.05 2.58 -12.79
N LYS A 210 -5.21 3.57 -12.44
CA LYS A 210 -5.06 4.02 -11.05
C LYS A 210 -6.40 4.46 -10.45
N GLN A 211 -7.19 5.23 -11.19
CA GLN A 211 -8.51 5.68 -10.75
C GLN A 211 -9.49 4.51 -10.56
N LEU A 212 -9.53 3.57 -11.50
CA LEU A 212 -10.37 2.36 -11.40
C LEU A 212 -9.97 1.51 -10.19
N HIS A 213 -8.67 1.31 -9.98
CA HIS A 213 -8.14 0.61 -8.82
C HIS A 213 -8.59 1.28 -7.51
N VAL A 214 -8.34 2.58 -7.35
CA VAL A 214 -8.73 3.33 -6.14
C VAL A 214 -10.24 3.26 -5.90
N LYS A 215 -11.06 3.40 -6.94
CA LYS A 215 -12.53 3.25 -6.85
C LYS A 215 -12.93 1.86 -6.36
N SER A 216 -12.29 0.80 -6.87
CA SER A 216 -12.55 -0.57 -6.45
C SER A 216 -12.20 -0.80 -4.96
N ILE A 217 -11.08 -0.25 -4.49
CA ILE A 217 -10.68 -0.34 -3.08
C ILE A 217 -11.69 0.38 -2.18
N GLN A 218 -12.08 1.60 -2.55
CA GLN A 218 -13.07 2.37 -1.79
C GLN A 218 -14.43 1.65 -1.73
N HIS A 219 -14.88 1.09 -2.85
CA HIS A 219 -16.10 0.29 -2.90
C HIS A 219 -16.01 -0.93 -1.97
N ASN A 220 -14.92 -1.69 -2.03
CA ASN A 220 -14.72 -2.88 -1.21
C ASN A 220 -14.63 -2.57 0.29
N VAL A 221 -14.01 -1.45 0.66
CA VAL A 221 -13.99 -0.97 2.06
C VAL A 221 -15.40 -0.59 2.52
N LYS A 222 -16.18 0.15 1.71
CA LYS A 222 -17.57 0.50 2.04
C LYS A 222 -18.43 -0.75 2.23
N LYS A 223 -18.39 -1.68 1.28
CA LYS A 223 -19.12 -2.95 1.34
C LYS A 223 -18.76 -3.76 2.60
N LYS A 224 -17.46 -3.84 2.92
CA LYS A 224 -17.00 -4.52 4.14
C LYS A 224 -17.50 -3.85 5.42
N ASN A 225 -17.48 -2.52 5.48
CA ASN A 225 -17.98 -1.77 6.64
C ASN A 225 -19.49 -1.92 6.82
N GLN A 226 -20.25 -1.97 5.72
CA GLN A 226 -21.69 -2.25 5.75
C GLN A 226 -21.96 -3.66 6.26
N GLN A 227 -21.23 -4.67 5.76
CA GLN A 227 -21.34 -6.04 6.25
C GLN A 227 -20.99 -6.13 7.74
N GLU A 228 -19.91 -5.48 8.19
CA GLU A 228 -19.55 -5.46 9.60
C GLU A 228 -20.66 -4.85 10.46
N LYS A 229 -21.26 -3.73 10.03
CA LYS A 229 -22.41 -3.12 10.73
C LYS A 229 -23.62 -4.06 10.79
N ALA A 230 -23.95 -4.73 9.68
CA ALA A 230 -25.05 -5.69 9.64
C ALA A 230 -24.82 -6.87 10.59
N ASN A 231 -23.62 -7.47 10.58
CA ASN A 231 -23.25 -8.54 11.50
C ASN A 231 -23.35 -8.07 12.96
N LEU A 232 -22.88 -6.86 13.28
CA LEU A 232 -22.98 -6.30 14.62
C LEU A 232 -24.43 -6.10 15.08
N GLN A 233 -25.33 -5.65 14.19
CA GLN A 233 -26.76 -5.53 14.48
C GLN A 233 -27.42 -6.88 14.77
N GLN A 234 -26.93 -7.95 14.14
CA GLN A 234 -27.38 -9.33 14.37
C GLN A 234 -26.63 -10.04 15.51
N ASN A 235 -25.88 -9.31 16.34
CA ASN A 235 -25.05 -9.86 17.41
C ASN A 235 -24.07 -10.98 16.94
N SER A 236 -23.64 -10.90 15.68
CA SER A 236 -22.74 -11.86 15.04
C SER A 236 -21.35 -11.27 14.84
N CYS A 237 -20.32 -12.07 15.06
CA CYS A 237 -18.93 -11.68 14.90
C CYS A 237 -18.59 -11.46 13.42
N PRO A 238 -18.17 -10.26 13.00
CA PRO A 238 -17.81 -9.97 11.61
C PRO A 238 -16.60 -10.77 11.07
N LYS A 239 -15.82 -11.40 11.95
CA LYS A 239 -14.66 -12.23 11.56
C LYS A 239 -14.98 -13.70 11.37
N CYS A 240 -15.95 -14.26 12.10
CA CYS A 240 -16.16 -15.72 12.12
C CYS A 240 -17.62 -16.16 12.21
N GLY A 241 -18.58 -15.22 12.26
CA GLY A 241 -20.01 -15.52 12.32
C GLY A 241 -20.53 -15.92 13.71
N SER A 242 -19.67 -16.38 14.63
CA SER A 242 -20.10 -16.74 15.99
C SER A 242 -20.66 -15.55 16.78
N GLN A 243 -21.48 -15.82 17.78
CA GLN A 243 -22.14 -14.78 18.57
C GLN A 243 -21.14 -13.80 19.26
N LEU A 244 -21.55 -12.56 19.43
CA LEU A 244 -20.86 -11.58 20.26
C LEU A 244 -21.43 -11.61 21.68
N VAL A 245 -20.54 -11.54 22.67
CA VAL A 245 -20.85 -11.53 24.09
C VAL A 245 -20.25 -10.30 24.74
N MET A 246 -20.98 -9.69 25.68
CA MET A 246 -20.49 -8.56 26.46
C MET A 246 -19.48 -9.04 27.50
N ARG A 247 -18.36 -8.33 27.62
CA ARG A 247 -17.28 -8.61 28.58
C ARG A 247 -16.87 -7.33 29.29
N LYS A 248 -16.39 -7.45 30.53
CA LYS A 248 -15.76 -6.35 31.28
C LYS A 248 -14.24 -6.46 31.20
N GLY A 249 -13.56 -5.37 30.89
CA GLY A 249 -12.11 -5.28 30.89
C GLY A 249 -11.61 -4.03 31.61
N LYS A 250 -10.29 -3.84 31.65
CA LYS A 250 -9.64 -2.70 32.32
C LYS A 250 -10.17 -1.33 31.87
N TYR A 251 -10.61 -1.22 30.62
CA TYR A 251 -11.06 0.03 30.00
C TYR A 251 -12.60 0.12 29.85
N GLY A 252 -13.35 -0.71 30.58
CA GLY A 252 -14.83 -0.75 30.51
C GLY A 252 -15.38 -1.99 29.82
N THR A 253 -16.67 -1.92 29.46
CA THR A 253 -17.39 -3.00 28.78
C THR A 253 -17.15 -3.00 27.26
N PHE A 254 -17.05 -4.18 26.67
CA PHE A 254 -16.85 -4.36 25.24
C PHE A 254 -17.53 -5.63 24.73
N TYR A 255 -17.82 -5.69 23.43
CA TYR A 255 -18.25 -6.93 22.77
C TYR A 255 -17.02 -7.75 22.38
N GLY A 256 -16.97 -9.01 22.78
CA GLY A 256 -15.99 -10.01 22.36
C GLY A 256 -16.66 -11.18 21.66
N CYS A 257 -15.96 -11.84 20.74
CA CYS A 257 -16.48 -13.06 20.12
C CYS A 257 -16.60 -14.21 21.15
N SER A 258 -17.69 -14.99 21.09
CA SER A 258 -17.89 -16.18 21.91
C SER A 258 -16.83 -17.25 21.65
N SER A 259 -16.36 -17.37 20.42
CA SER A 259 -15.32 -18.34 19.98
C SER A 259 -13.88 -17.95 20.36
N PHE A 260 -13.69 -17.06 21.35
CA PHE A 260 -12.37 -16.81 21.91
C PHE A 260 -11.82 -18.09 22.59
N PRO A 261 -10.53 -18.46 22.45
CA PRO A 261 -9.41 -17.68 21.89
C PRO A 261 -9.22 -17.79 20.37
N LYS A 262 -9.97 -18.67 19.69
CA LYS A 262 -9.85 -18.89 18.23
C LYS A 262 -10.21 -17.64 17.42
N CYS A 263 -11.21 -16.88 17.88
CA CYS A 263 -11.53 -15.57 17.32
C CYS A 263 -11.32 -14.43 18.33
N LYS A 264 -10.34 -13.57 18.05
CA LYS A 264 -9.99 -12.39 18.87
C LYS A 264 -10.67 -11.10 18.38
N TYR A 265 -11.88 -11.20 17.83
CA TYR A 265 -12.64 -9.99 17.49
C TYR A 265 -13.13 -9.31 18.77
N THR A 266 -12.94 -8.00 18.84
CA THR A 266 -13.46 -7.14 19.92
C THR A 266 -13.97 -5.83 19.32
N LYS A 267 -15.06 -5.31 19.87
CA LYS A 267 -15.61 -3.99 19.54
C LYS A 267 -15.89 -3.24 20.85
N GLN A 268 -15.33 -2.04 20.98
CA GLN A 268 -15.68 -1.15 22.08
C GLN A 268 -17.14 -0.73 21.98
N MET A 269 -17.83 -0.59 23.11
CA MET A 269 -19.16 0.00 23.11
C MET A 269 -19.02 1.51 22.85
N GLU A 270 -19.77 2.02 21.88
CA GLU A 270 -19.96 3.46 21.78
C GLU A 270 -20.85 3.87 22.96
N ASN A 271 -20.29 4.63 23.91
CA ASN A 271 -21.10 5.34 24.88
C ASN A 271 -21.96 6.32 24.10
N LYS A 272 -23.23 5.98 23.84
CA LYS A 272 -24.23 7.01 23.55
C LYS A 272 -24.26 7.89 24.79
N LYS A 273 -23.60 9.06 24.72
CA LYS A 273 -23.95 10.17 25.60
C LYS A 273 -25.42 10.45 25.29
N VAL A 274 -26.29 10.02 26.20
CA VAL A 274 -27.67 10.50 26.23
C VAL A 274 -27.51 11.98 26.55
N LEU A 275 -27.75 12.81 25.54
CA LEU A 275 -27.97 14.25 25.72
C LEU A 275 -29.32 14.44 26.40
#